data_AF-A0A9C9KQP5-F1
#
_entry.id   AF-A0A9C9KQP5-F1
#
_cell.length_a   1.000
_cell.length_b   1.000
_cell.length_c   1.000
_cell.angle_alpha   90.00
_cell.angle_beta   90.00
_cell.angle_gamma   90.00
#
_symmetry.space_group_name_H-M   'P 1'
#
loop_
_entity.id
_entity.type
_entity.pdbx_description
1 polymer ?
#
loop_
_entity_poly.entity_id
_entity_poly.type
_entity_poly.pdbx_seq_one_letter_code
_entity_poly.pdbx_strand_id
1 'polypeptide(L)'
;MGWGLPFAWYSKNGVYDAHMPYVTNTPYVMEALLVLAELPDLHDEAMTLFHGTWGFLQSLHAMRESSDELALSYAPVDEPRVVVNANAYAAFAYALHARYGQEEVRDKARLKARKLVQWVVNQQQADGSWRYYADHETGNFIDCFHSCFVVKNLLKVSKLLSELSEFIHPVTDKGWEYIKSELYNGDTGFCRRFAVRAQRDLFRLDLYDQAEYLGLLVDFGLLNEAAEFATRVEKKFRKGDHWYCRIDILGRRWGRNFLRWGIVPFWYHRARLGRVLKPGI
;
A
#
# COMPACT_ATOMS: atom_id res chain seq x y z
N MET A 1 13.44 7.14 13.56
CA MET A 1 13.90 6.28 12.46
C MET A 1 12.82 6.19 11.41
N GLY A 2 13.16 6.27 10.14
CA GLY A 2 12.22 6.11 9.03
C GLY A 2 12.98 5.64 7.80
N TRP A 3 12.27 5.08 6.82
CA TRP A 3 12.89 4.53 5.62
C TRP A 3 12.44 5.25 4.36
N GLY A 4 13.41 5.49 3.49
CA GLY A 4 13.27 6.05 2.16
C GLY A 4 13.97 5.20 1.12
N LEU A 5 14.04 5.73 -0.10
CA LEU A 5 14.82 5.13 -1.19
C LEU A 5 16.27 5.63 -1.15
N PRO A 6 17.26 4.81 -1.56
CA PRO A 6 18.67 5.21 -1.58
C PRO A 6 19.02 6.11 -2.80
N PHE A 7 18.04 6.75 -3.42
CA PHE A 7 18.17 7.61 -4.57
C PHE A 7 17.06 8.67 -4.55
N ALA A 8 17.29 9.78 -5.24
CA ALA A 8 16.30 10.84 -5.36
C ALA A 8 15.04 10.32 -6.07
N TRP A 9 13.87 10.58 -5.47
CA TRP A 9 12.59 10.11 -5.98
C TRP A 9 11.79 11.26 -6.57
N TYR A 10 11.44 11.13 -7.85
CA TYR A 10 10.61 12.09 -8.56
C TYR A 10 9.14 11.70 -8.39
N SER A 11 8.40 12.56 -7.70
CA SER A 11 6.95 12.45 -7.56
C SER A 11 6.27 13.62 -8.26
N LYS A 12 4.93 13.61 -8.23
CA LYS A 12 4.14 14.77 -8.66
C LYS A 12 4.15 15.93 -7.64
N ASN A 13 4.60 15.69 -6.42
CA ASN A 13 4.77 16.73 -5.39
C ASN A 13 6.17 17.37 -5.42
N GLY A 14 7.10 16.82 -6.20
CA GLY A 14 8.47 17.31 -6.29
C GLY A 14 9.50 16.19 -6.21
N VAL A 15 10.75 16.59 -6.00
CA VAL A 15 11.89 15.68 -5.84
C VAL A 15 12.14 15.48 -4.35
N TYR A 16 12.10 14.23 -3.92
CA TYR A 16 12.53 13.84 -2.58
C TYR A 16 13.98 13.40 -2.63
N ASP A 17 14.77 13.89 -1.68
CA ASP A 17 16.17 13.52 -1.57
C ASP A 17 16.36 12.02 -1.28
N ALA A 18 17.53 11.52 -1.65
CA ALA A 18 17.93 10.17 -1.26
C ALA A 18 17.88 10.03 0.27
N HIS A 19 17.39 8.89 0.74
CA HIS A 19 17.22 8.52 2.14
C HIS A 19 16.18 9.32 2.92
N MET A 20 15.47 10.26 2.29
CA MET A 20 14.33 10.92 2.93
C MET A 20 13.26 9.89 3.30
N PRO A 21 12.83 9.80 4.56
CA PRO A 21 11.84 8.82 4.95
C PRO A 21 10.44 9.25 4.50
N TYR A 22 9.64 8.29 4.07
CA TYR A 22 8.22 8.52 3.77
C TYR A 22 7.33 7.40 4.26
N VAL A 23 6.07 7.77 4.46
CA VAL A 23 5.10 6.93 5.13
C VAL A 23 4.68 5.72 4.28
N THR A 24 4.93 5.72 2.98
CA THR A 24 4.64 4.55 2.12
C THR A 24 5.73 3.48 2.13
N ASN A 25 6.87 3.75 2.75
CA ASN A 25 7.99 2.80 2.83
C ASN A 25 8.18 2.27 4.25
N THR A 26 8.16 3.18 5.23
CA THR A 26 8.41 2.84 6.64
C THR A 26 7.54 1.71 7.20
N PRO A 27 6.22 1.62 6.91
CA PRO A 27 5.37 0.57 7.47
C PRO A 27 5.76 -0.86 7.06
N TYR A 28 6.31 -1.04 5.86
CA TYR A 28 6.83 -2.35 5.44
C TYR A 28 8.01 -2.80 6.31
N VAL A 29 8.88 -1.86 6.68
CA VAL A 29 10.01 -2.14 7.56
C VAL A 29 9.52 -2.36 8.99
N MET A 30 8.50 -1.62 9.44
CA MET A 30 7.87 -1.86 10.73
C MET A 30 7.32 -3.29 10.85
N GLU A 31 6.61 -3.79 9.83
CA GLU A 31 6.16 -5.19 9.80
C GLU A 31 7.33 -6.17 9.84
N ALA A 32 8.38 -5.93 9.05
CA ALA A 32 9.56 -6.79 9.03
C ALA A 32 10.25 -6.83 10.42
N LEU A 33 10.38 -5.69 11.09
CA LEU A 33 10.94 -5.61 12.44
C LEU A 33 10.09 -6.38 13.45
N LEU A 34 8.76 -6.30 13.37
CA LEU A 34 7.89 -7.07 14.26
C LEU A 34 8.02 -8.58 14.04
N VAL A 35 8.21 -9.03 12.80
CA VAL A 35 8.51 -10.45 12.50
C VAL A 35 9.89 -10.85 13.06
N LEU A 36 10.91 -10.00 12.89
CA LEU A 36 12.24 -10.27 13.48
C LEU A 36 12.19 -10.29 15.01
N ALA A 37 11.32 -9.49 15.63
CA ALA A 37 11.14 -9.46 17.07
C ALA A 37 10.54 -10.76 17.63
N GLU A 38 9.99 -11.64 16.80
CA GLU A 38 9.57 -12.99 17.23
C GLU A 38 10.78 -13.92 17.46
N LEU A 39 11.96 -13.55 16.96
CA LEU A 39 13.21 -14.30 17.18
C LEU A 39 13.90 -13.78 18.46
N PRO A 40 14.13 -14.64 19.49
CA PRO A 40 14.66 -14.19 20.78
C PRO A 40 15.97 -13.40 20.69
N ASP A 41 16.89 -13.84 19.83
CA ASP A 41 18.21 -13.21 19.67
C ASP A 41 18.16 -11.84 18.96
N LEU A 42 17.04 -11.52 18.29
CA LEU A 42 16.84 -10.26 17.58
C LEU A 42 15.77 -9.37 18.22
N HIS A 43 15.11 -9.83 19.28
CA HIS A 43 13.95 -9.17 19.88
C HIS A 43 14.23 -7.72 20.26
N ASP A 44 15.23 -7.50 21.10
CA ASP A 44 15.51 -6.18 21.67
C ASP A 44 15.96 -5.18 20.59
N GLU A 45 16.79 -5.61 19.64
CA GLU A 45 17.23 -4.76 18.52
C GLU A 45 16.05 -4.39 17.63
N ALA A 46 15.25 -5.38 17.22
CA ALA A 46 14.11 -5.17 16.34
C ALA A 46 13.05 -4.26 16.98
N MET A 47 12.74 -4.47 18.27
CA MET A 47 11.79 -3.62 19.01
C MET A 47 12.35 -2.22 19.23
N THR A 48 13.64 -2.05 19.49
CA THR A 48 14.30 -0.74 19.58
C THR A 48 14.14 0.04 18.28
N LEU A 49 14.42 -0.60 17.14
CA LEU A 49 14.26 0.01 15.82
C LEU A 49 12.78 0.34 15.54
N PHE A 50 11.85 -0.56 15.89
CA PHE A 50 10.42 -0.38 15.72
C PHE A 50 9.91 0.82 16.55
N HIS A 51 10.25 0.90 17.83
CA HIS A 51 9.89 2.03 18.69
C HIS A 51 10.49 3.35 18.19
N GLY A 52 11.72 3.30 17.68
CA GLY A 52 12.37 4.45 17.03
C GLY A 52 11.59 5.02 15.85
N THR A 53 10.66 4.26 15.24
CA THR A 53 9.81 4.76 14.15
C THR A 53 8.76 5.77 14.58
N TRP A 54 8.44 5.83 15.88
CA TRP A 54 7.50 6.81 16.42
C TRP A 54 7.94 8.25 16.13
N GLY A 55 9.24 8.55 16.29
CA GLY A 55 9.78 9.88 16.03
C GLY A 55 9.59 10.33 14.58
N PHE A 56 9.70 9.42 13.61
CA PHE A 56 9.41 9.72 12.21
C PHE A 56 7.92 10.04 12.01
N LEU A 57 7.01 9.24 12.58
CA LEU A 57 5.58 9.50 12.45
C LEU A 57 5.18 10.84 13.07
N GLN A 58 5.85 11.28 14.14
CA GLN A 58 5.63 12.59 14.74
C GLN A 58 6.22 13.75 13.93
N SER A 59 7.22 13.50 13.07
CA SER A 59 7.79 14.52 12.19
C SER A 59 6.95 14.81 10.94
N LEU A 60 5.92 14.00 10.65
CA LEU A 60 5.02 14.26 9.52
C LEU A 60 4.14 15.49 9.83
N HIS A 61 3.99 16.36 8.84
CA HIS A 61 3.23 17.59 8.98
C HIS A 61 1.72 17.27 8.91
N ALA A 62 0.94 17.86 9.82
CA ALA A 62 -0.51 17.82 9.74
C ALA A 62 -0.97 18.74 8.59
N MET A 63 -1.47 18.15 7.51
CA MET A 63 -2.02 18.88 6.37
C MET A 63 -3.49 19.24 6.57
N ARG A 64 -4.21 18.41 7.34
CA ARG A 64 -5.56 18.69 7.87
C ARG A 64 -5.68 18.06 9.25
N GLU A 65 -6.30 18.78 10.18
CA GLU A 65 -6.58 18.25 11.51
C GLU A 65 -7.85 18.87 12.09
N SER A 66 -8.75 18.03 12.59
CA SER A 66 -9.93 18.40 13.37
C SER A 66 -10.02 17.53 14.63
N SER A 67 -11.15 17.57 15.35
CA SER A 67 -11.43 16.63 16.44
C SER A 67 -11.39 15.17 15.97
N ASP A 68 -11.94 14.91 14.78
CA ASP A 68 -12.27 13.57 14.31
C ASP A 68 -11.44 13.10 13.11
N GLU A 69 -10.75 14.03 12.44
CA GLU A 69 -9.97 13.72 11.23
C GLU A 69 -8.53 14.19 11.33
N LEU A 70 -7.66 13.46 10.65
CA LEU A 70 -6.25 13.79 10.47
C LEU A 70 -5.83 13.40 9.06
N ALA A 71 -5.12 14.29 8.39
CA ALA A 71 -4.37 14.00 7.18
C ALA A 71 -2.94 14.53 7.33
N LEU A 72 -1.98 13.71 6.95
CA LEU A 72 -0.56 13.95 7.09
C LEU A 72 0.13 14.08 5.73
N SER A 73 1.28 14.74 5.76
CA SER A 73 2.23 14.78 4.66
C SER A 73 2.82 13.39 4.37
N TYR A 74 3.29 13.21 3.15
CA TYR A 74 3.92 11.97 2.69
C TYR A 74 5.31 11.73 3.34
N ALA A 75 6.03 12.83 3.56
CA ALA A 75 7.37 12.92 4.14
C ALA A 75 7.44 14.11 5.12
N PRO A 76 8.49 14.26 5.96
CA PRO A 76 8.61 15.36 6.92
C PRO A 76 9.07 16.67 6.23
N VAL A 77 8.33 17.06 5.20
CA VAL A 77 8.53 18.25 4.39
C VAL A 77 7.17 18.82 4.02
N ASP A 78 7.15 20.08 3.59
CA ASP A 78 5.93 20.71 3.11
C ASP A 78 5.50 20.09 1.78
N GLU A 79 4.26 19.64 1.75
CA GLU A 79 3.65 18.96 0.61
C GLU A 79 2.58 19.86 0.00
N PRO A 80 2.53 20.01 -1.33
CA PRO A 80 1.55 20.90 -1.97
C PRO A 80 0.14 20.32 -1.95
N ARG A 81 -0.01 18.98 -1.90
CA ARG A 81 -1.29 18.28 -2.01
C ARG A 81 -1.31 17.05 -1.10
N VAL A 82 -2.47 16.77 -0.53
CA VAL A 82 -2.68 15.63 0.36
C VAL A 82 -2.88 14.35 -0.45
N VAL A 83 -2.08 13.32 -0.17
CA VAL A 83 -2.11 12.03 -0.88
C VAL A 83 -2.92 10.99 -0.10
N VAL A 84 -3.95 10.42 -0.71
CA VAL A 84 -4.92 9.54 -0.04
C VAL A 84 -4.29 8.21 0.39
N ASN A 85 -3.61 7.52 -0.52
CA ASN A 85 -3.01 6.22 -0.20
C ASN A 85 -1.89 6.35 0.84
N ALA A 86 -1.16 7.47 0.85
CA ALA A 86 -0.13 7.74 1.86
C ALA A 86 -0.72 7.82 3.27
N ASN A 87 -1.91 8.44 3.39
CA ASN A 87 -2.63 8.51 4.65
C ASN A 87 -3.21 7.15 5.08
N ALA A 88 -3.55 6.26 4.15
CA ALA A 88 -3.86 4.88 4.48
C ALA A 88 -2.63 4.13 5.05
N TYR A 89 -1.43 4.36 4.50
CA TYR A 89 -0.18 3.85 5.09
C TYR A 89 0.10 4.46 6.47
N ALA A 90 -0.17 5.75 6.66
CA ALA A 90 -0.02 6.41 7.95
C ALA A 90 -0.95 5.79 8.99
N ALA A 91 -2.23 5.59 8.66
CA ALA A 91 -3.19 4.91 9.53
C ALA A 91 -2.67 3.54 9.97
N PHE A 92 -2.13 2.76 9.01
CA PHE A 92 -1.51 1.47 9.28
C PHE A 92 -0.28 1.58 10.21
N ALA A 93 0.62 2.53 9.97
CA ALA A 93 1.79 2.75 10.82
C ALA A 93 1.42 3.11 12.26
N TYR A 94 0.41 3.96 12.43
CA TYR A 94 -0.11 4.33 13.75
C TYR A 94 -0.82 3.14 14.42
N ALA A 95 -1.55 2.31 13.66
CA ALA A 95 -2.17 1.09 14.20
C ALA A 95 -1.12 0.08 14.70
N LEU A 96 0.03 -0.04 14.03
CA LEU A 96 1.15 -0.85 14.52
C LEU A 96 1.66 -0.36 15.87
N HIS A 97 1.86 0.95 16.04
CA HIS A 97 2.25 1.52 17.35
C HIS A 97 1.15 1.40 18.40
N ALA A 98 -0.13 1.50 18.01
CA ALA A 98 -1.24 1.28 18.93
C ALA A 98 -1.24 -0.15 19.49
N ARG A 99 -0.81 -1.14 18.68
CA ARG A 99 -0.79 -2.56 19.05
C ARG A 99 0.49 -3.05 19.70
N TYR A 100 1.65 -2.53 19.27
CA TYR A 100 2.98 -3.03 19.63
C TYR A 100 3.92 -1.95 20.16
N GLY A 101 3.51 -0.68 20.20
CA GLY A 101 4.32 0.43 20.71
C GLY A 101 4.54 0.38 22.21
N GLN A 102 5.31 1.35 22.72
CA GLN A 102 5.48 1.57 24.16
C GLN A 102 4.17 2.08 24.77
N GLU A 103 3.93 1.80 26.06
CA GLU A 103 2.67 2.07 26.75
C GLU A 103 2.23 3.54 26.62
N GLU A 104 3.18 4.45 26.83
CA GLU A 104 3.01 5.91 26.73
C GLU A 104 2.64 6.42 25.32
N VAL A 105 2.84 5.59 24.29
CA VAL A 105 2.54 5.95 22.89
C VAL A 105 1.22 5.34 22.41
N ARG A 106 0.80 4.19 22.94
CA ARG A 106 -0.29 3.37 22.38
C ARG A 106 -1.60 4.12 22.21
N ASP A 107 -2.04 4.88 23.22
CA ASP A 107 -3.33 5.57 23.17
C ASP A 107 -3.32 6.74 22.18
N LYS A 108 -2.22 7.50 22.15
CA LYS A 108 -2.01 8.56 21.15
C LYS A 108 -1.95 7.98 19.73
N ALA A 109 -1.30 6.83 19.57
CA ALA A 109 -1.23 6.15 18.29
C ALA A 109 -2.60 5.62 17.84
N ARG A 110 -3.39 5.03 18.76
CA ARG A 110 -4.76 4.57 18.49
C ARG A 110 -5.67 5.72 18.07
N LEU A 111 -5.59 6.86 18.76
CA LEU A 111 -6.36 8.06 18.41
C LEU A 111 -5.99 8.56 17.01
N LYS A 112 -4.69 8.70 16.70
CA LYS A 112 -4.24 9.12 15.37
C LYS A 112 -4.64 8.13 14.27
N ALA A 113 -4.53 6.82 14.51
CA ALA A 113 -4.98 5.79 13.58
C ALA A 113 -6.47 5.95 13.25
N ARG A 114 -7.32 6.14 14.26
CA ARG A 114 -8.76 6.37 14.07
C ARG A 114 -9.04 7.62 13.23
N LYS A 115 -8.40 8.75 13.54
CA LYS A 115 -8.56 10.01 12.81
C LYS A 115 -8.13 9.90 11.35
N LEU A 116 -7.03 9.17 11.08
CA LEU A 116 -6.55 8.90 9.73
C LEU A 116 -7.50 7.96 8.96
N VAL A 117 -8.01 6.90 9.60
CA VAL A 117 -9.03 6.02 9.01
C VAL A 117 -10.27 6.83 8.65
N GLN A 118 -10.79 7.63 9.58
CA GLN A 118 -11.96 8.50 9.34
C GLN A 118 -11.75 9.40 8.13
N TRP A 119 -10.59 10.06 8.04
CA TRP A 119 -10.28 10.93 6.92
C TRP A 119 -10.20 10.16 5.59
N VAL A 120 -9.50 9.01 5.55
CA VAL A 120 -9.38 8.16 4.33
C VAL A 120 -10.74 7.65 3.86
N VAL A 121 -11.61 7.24 4.79
CA VAL A 121 -12.99 6.81 4.50
C VAL A 121 -13.78 7.95 3.86
N ASN A 122 -13.66 9.17 4.39
CA ASN A 122 -14.35 10.34 3.86
C ASN A 122 -13.81 10.80 2.49
N GLN A 123 -12.65 10.29 2.04
CA GLN A 123 -12.16 10.50 0.69
C GLN A 123 -12.74 9.51 -0.34
N GLN A 124 -13.46 8.47 0.10
CA GLN A 124 -14.04 7.49 -0.82
C GLN A 124 -15.20 8.10 -1.61
N GLN A 125 -15.19 7.91 -2.93
CA GLN A 125 -16.26 8.36 -3.81
C GLN A 125 -17.49 7.45 -3.74
N ALA A 126 -18.60 7.93 -4.31
CA ALA A 126 -19.87 7.19 -4.33
C ALA A 126 -19.79 5.83 -5.05
N ASP A 127 -18.85 5.66 -5.97
CA ASP A 127 -18.59 4.40 -6.69
C ASP A 127 -17.59 3.47 -5.98
N GLY A 128 -17.03 3.87 -4.84
CA GLY A 128 -16.04 3.11 -4.09
C GLY A 128 -14.58 3.46 -4.38
N SER A 129 -14.32 4.34 -5.34
CA SER A 129 -12.97 4.72 -5.74
C SER A 129 -12.32 5.78 -4.83
N TRP A 130 -11.00 5.87 -4.91
CA TRP A 130 -10.23 6.98 -4.35
C TRP A 130 -9.39 7.63 -5.44
N ARG A 131 -9.41 8.96 -5.48
CA ARG A 131 -8.40 9.73 -6.22
C ARG A 131 -7.05 9.63 -5.51
N TYR A 132 -5.97 9.77 -6.28
CA TYR A 132 -4.62 9.82 -5.71
C TYR A 132 -4.45 11.01 -4.76
N TYR A 133 -4.86 12.20 -5.20
CA TYR A 133 -4.94 13.40 -4.34
C TYR A 133 -6.35 13.62 -3.81
N ALA A 134 -6.44 14.16 -2.60
CA ALA A 134 -7.69 14.53 -1.91
C ALA A 134 -8.27 15.88 -2.39
N ASP A 135 -8.34 16.05 -3.70
CA ASP A 135 -8.89 17.24 -4.36
C ASP A 135 -9.40 16.86 -5.77
N HIS A 136 -9.93 17.85 -6.48
CA HIS A 136 -10.40 17.70 -7.88
C HIS A 136 -9.50 18.45 -8.87
N GLU A 137 -8.29 18.83 -8.46
CA GLU A 137 -7.39 19.63 -9.28
C GLU A 137 -6.82 18.83 -10.46
N THR A 138 -6.42 19.56 -11.50
CA THR A 138 -5.84 18.96 -12.71
C THR A 138 -4.63 18.08 -12.39
N GLY A 139 -4.42 17.06 -13.22
CA GLY A 139 -3.36 16.08 -13.03
C GLY A 139 -3.62 15.02 -11.95
N ASN A 140 -4.84 14.95 -11.38
CA ASN A 140 -5.24 13.85 -10.51
C ASN A 140 -5.65 12.59 -11.31
N PHE A 141 -5.60 11.42 -10.67
CA PHE A 141 -5.82 10.13 -11.34
C PHE A 141 -6.37 9.07 -10.39
N ILE A 142 -6.81 7.95 -10.96
CA ILE A 142 -7.22 6.74 -10.24
C ILE A 142 -6.53 5.57 -10.95
N ASP A 143 -5.65 4.88 -10.23
CA ASP A 143 -4.87 3.75 -10.75
C ASP A 143 -5.06 2.49 -9.89
N CYS A 144 -4.60 1.34 -10.40
CA CYS A 144 -4.88 0.07 -9.76
C CYS A 144 -4.11 -0.12 -8.46
N PHE A 145 -2.78 -0.05 -8.48
CA PHE A 145 -2.02 -0.37 -7.27
C PHE A 145 -2.26 0.62 -6.11
N HIS A 146 -2.50 1.93 -6.34
CA HIS A 146 -2.82 2.84 -5.23
C HIS A 146 -4.21 2.57 -4.65
N SER A 147 -5.19 2.22 -5.50
CA SER A 147 -6.50 1.79 -5.02
C SER A 147 -6.36 0.53 -4.16
N CYS A 148 -5.53 -0.43 -4.59
CA CYS A 148 -5.24 -1.62 -3.81
C CYS A 148 -4.52 -1.30 -2.49
N PHE A 149 -3.60 -0.32 -2.47
CA PHE A 149 -2.92 0.09 -1.23
C PHE A 149 -3.89 0.64 -0.18
N VAL A 150 -4.88 1.43 -0.58
CA VAL A 150 -5.88 1.96 0.35
C VAL A 150 -6.64 0.80 1.00
N VAL A 151 -7.21 -0.10 0.20
CA VAL A 151 -7.96 -1.27 0.72
C VAL A 151 -7.06 -2.15 1.59
N LYS A 152 -5.85 -2.51 1.11
CA LYS A 152 -4.89 -3.33 1.84
C LYS A 152 -4.56 -2.75 3.22
N ASN A 153 -4.26 -1.46 3.28
CA ASN A 153 -3.84 -0.84 4.54
C ASN A 153 -5.02 -0.69 5.51
N LEU A 154 -6.23 -0.38 5.03
CA LEU A 154 -7.42 -0.37 5.88
C LEU A 154 -7.72 -1.77 6.46
N LEU A 155 -7.65 -2.83 5.65
CA LEU A 155 -7.78 -4.20 6.14
C LEU A 155 -6.72 -4.55 7.20
N LYS A 156 -5.48 -4.10 7.03
CA LYS A 156 -4.43 -4.27 8.04
C LYS A 156 -4.74 -3.49 9.32
N VAL A 157 -5.27 -2.28 9.23
CA VAL A 157 -5.71 -1.51 10.41
C VAL A 157 -6.82 -2.24 11.14
N SER A 158 -7.85 -2.73 10.46
CA SER A 158 -8.96 -3.49 11.07
C SER A 158 -8.45 -4.75 11.80
N LYS A 159 -7.46 -5.46 11.23
CA LYS A 159 -6.84 -6.62 11.90
C LYS A 159 -6.09 -6.25 13.19
N LEU A 160 -5.50 -5.04 13.24
CA LEU A 160 -4.73 -4.58 14.41
C LEU A 160 -5.61 -3.93 15.47
N LEU A 161 -6.67 -3.24 15.05
CA LEU A 161 -7.60 -2.46 15.86
C LEU A 161 -9.03 -2.93 15.52
N SER A 162 -9.44 -4.02 16.15
CA SER A 162 -10.70 -4.71 15.83
C SER A 162 -11.93 -3.82 16.05
N GLU A 163 -11.84 -2.85 16.96
CA GLU A 163 -12.88 -1.86 17.22
C GLU A 163 -13.20 -0.95 16.01
N LEU A 164 -12.31 -0.87 15.01
CA LEU A 164 -12.52 -0.10 13.78
C LEU A 164 -13.11 -0.94 12.64
N SER A 165 -13.28 -2.26 12.83
CA SER A 165 -13.65 -3.18 11.75
C SER A 165 -15.03 -2.92 11.19
N GLU A 166 -16.02 -2.64 12.04
CA GLU A 166 -17.39 -2.31 11.60
C GLU A 166 -17.43 -1.08 10.69
N PHE A 167 -16.54 -0.12 10.96
CA PHE A 167 -16.41 1.09 10.15
C PHE A 167 -15.60 0.87 8.86
N ILE A 168 -14.57 0.02 8.92
CA ILE A 168 -13.65 -0.23 7.81
C ILE A 168 -14.24 -1.19 6.76
N HIS A 169 -14.91 -2.26 7.18
CA HIS A 169 -15.32 -3.34 6.28
C HIS A 169 -16.22 -2.88 5.12
N PRO A 170 -17.29 -2.08 5.35
CA PRO A 170 -18.14 -1.62 4.24
C PRO A 170 -17.36 -0.79 3.20
N VAL A 171 -16.36 -0.03 3.66
CA VAL A 171 -15.52 0.83 2.84
C VAL A 171 -14.54 0.00 2.02
N THR A 172 -13.93 -1.03 2.62
CA THR A 172 -13.03 -1.95 1.91
C THR A 172 -13.78 -2.85 0.93
N ASP A 173 -14.99 -3.29 1.26
CA ASP A 173 -15.82 -4.11 0.37
C ASP A 173 -16.19 -3.31 -0.89
N LYS A 174 -16.68 -2.08 -0.70
CA LYS A 174 -17.00 -1.18 -1.80
C LYS A 174 -15.77 -0.82 -2.65
N GLY A 175 -14.63 -0.58 -2.01
CA GLY A 175 -13.35 -0.35 -2.69
C GLY A 175 -12.90 -1.56 -3.51
N TRP A 176 -13.10 -2.77 -2.97
CA TRP A 176 -12.80 -4.01 -3.65
C TRP A 176 -13.71 -4.26 -4.86
N GLU A 177 -15.01 -3.96 -4.73
CA GLU A 177 -15.96 -4.01 -5.84
C GLU A 177 -15.58 -3.05 -6.97
N TYR A 178 -15.18 -1.81 -6.65
CA TYR A 178 -14.66 -0.87 -7.63
C TYR A 178 -13.42 -1.41 -8.35
N ILE A 179 -12.45 -1.96 -7.60
CA ILE A 179 -11.23 -2.52 -8.20
C ILE A 179 -11.56 -3.67 -9.16
N LYS A 180 -12.45 -4.59 -8.78
CA LYS A 180 -12.85 -5.70 -9.65
C LYS A 180 -13.60 -5.25 -10.91
N SER A 181 -14.44 -4.23 -10.81
CA SER A 181 -15.29 -3.77 -11.91
C SER A 181 -14.53 -2.87 -12.89
N GLU A 182 -13.75 -1.91 -12.39
CA GLU A 182 -13.15 -0.86 -13.22
C GLU A 182 -11.67 -1.10 -13.53
N LEU A 183 -10.94 -1.76 -12.62
CA LEU A 183 -9.49 -1.92 -12.74
C LEU A 183 -9.10 -3.33 -13.18
N TYR A 184 -9.84 -4.38 -12.85
CA TYR A 184 -9.63 -5.71 -13.44
C TYR A 184 -10.35 -5.84 -14.79
N ASN A 185 -9.65 -6.26 -15.83
CA ASN A 185 -10.24 -6.49 -17.15
C ASN A 185 -10.45 -8.00 -17.36
N GLY A 186 -11.71 -8.45 -17.30
CA GLY A 186 -12.11 -9.85 -17.46
C GLY A 186 -11.73 -10.46 -18.82
N ASP A 187 -11.80 -9.70 -19.91
CA ASP A 187 -11.48 -10.19 -21.25
C ASP A 187 -9.99 -10.54 -21.40
N THR A 188 -9.13 -9.69 -20.84
CA THR A 188 -7.67 -9.88 -20.91
C THR A 188 -7.13 -10.70 -19.75
N GLY A 189 -7.86 -10.77 -18.64
CA GLY A 189 -7.45 -11.40 -17.40
C GLY A 189 -6.36 -10.64 -16.62
N PHE A 190 -6.19 -9.33 -16.85
CA PHE A 190 -5.17 -8.51 -16.18
C PHE A 190 -5.76 -7.20 -15.65
N CYS A 191 -5.12 -6.64 -14.63
CA CYS A 191 -5.43 -5.31 -14.14
C CYS A 191 -4.96 -4.23 -15.12
N ARG A 192 -5.84 -3.28 -15.39
CA ARG A 192 -5.57 -2.02 -16.08
C ARG A 192 -4.72 -1.15 -15.16
N ARG A 193 -3.88 -0.31 -15.77
CA ARG A 193 -3.11 0.68 -15.01
C ARG A 193 -3.98 1.76 -14.40
N PHE A 194 -4.91 2.32 -15.17
CA PHE A 194 -5.70 3.48 -14.79
C PHE A 194 -7.18 3.30 -15.15
N ALA A 195 -8.06 3.71 -14.23
CA ALA A 195 -9.47 4.00 -14.52
C ALA A 195 -9.63 5.47 -14.95
N VAL A 196 -8.92 6.39 -14.28
CA VAL A 196 -8.81 7.81 -14.65
C VAL A 196 -7.34 8.16 -14.86
N ARG A 197 -7.01 8.73 -16.02
CA ARG A 197 -5.63 9.05 -16.41
C ARG A 197 -5.35 10.54 -16.29
N ALA A 198 -4.21 10.88 -15.71
CA ALA A 198 -3.67 12.24 -15.69
C ALA A 198 -2.65 12.52 -16.81
N GLN A 199 -2.04 11.47 -17.36
CA GLN A 199 -0.94 11.60 -18.31
C GLN A 199 -0.93 10.44 -19.31
N ARG A 200 -0.27 10.67 -20.45
CA ARG A 200 -0.01 9.59 -21.41
C ARG A 200 0.94 8.58 -20.79
N ASP A 201 0.68 7.32 -21.11
CA ASP A 201 1.43 6.21 -20.56
C ASP A 201 1.66 5.18 -21.66
N LEU A 202 2.94 4.87 -21.88
CA LEU A 202 3.39 3.94 -22.91
C LEU A 202 3.22 2.48 -22.47
N PHE A 203 2.98 2.24 -21.19
CA PHE A 203 2.81 0.90 -20.66
C PHE A 203 1.34 0.50 -20.61
N ARG A 204 1.05 -0.69 -21.13
CA ARG A 204 -0.29 -1.28 -21.07
C ARG A 204 -0.49 -2.02 -19.76
N LEU A 205 0.54 -2.71 -19.28
CA LEU A 205 0.51 -3.48 -18.04
C LEU A 205 1.74 -3.14 -17.19
N ASP A 206 1.52 -2.94 -15.90
CA ASP A 206 2.57 -2.91 -14.88
C ASP A 206 2.37 -4.12 -13.95
N LEU A 207 3.46 -4.80 -13.62
CA LEU A 207 3.45 -5.95 -12.72
C LEU A 207 3.04 -5.51 -11.32
N TYR A 208 3.26 -4.25 -10.94
CA TYR A 208 2.87 -3.78 -9.62
C TYR A 208 1.35 -3.72 -9.44
N ASP A 209 0.61 -3.32 -10.47
CA ASP A 209 -0.86 -3.39 -10.48
C ASP A 209 -1.33 -4.84 -10.22
N GLN A 210 -0.69 -5.81 -10.88
CA GLN A 210 -1.04 -7.21 -10.73
C GLN A 210 -0.66 -7.75 -9.36
N ALA A 211 0.50 -7.37 -8.84
CA ALA A 211 0.98 -7.82 -7.53
C ALA A 211 0.02 -7.42 -6.42
N GLU A 212 -0.42 -6.17 -6.42
CA GLU A 212 -1.31 -5.67 -5.37
C GLU A 212 -2.74 -6.22 -5.51
N TYR A 213 -3.22 -6.45 -6.74
CA TYR A 213 -4.49 -7.17 -6.97
C TYR A 213 -4.42 -8.61 -6.47
N LEU A 214 -3.33 -9.34 -6.75
CA LEU A 214 -3.10 -10.68 -6.21
C LEU A 214 -3.10 -10.65 -4.67
N GLY A 215 -2.50 -9.63 -4.08
CA GLY A 215 -2.54 -9.41 -2.63
C GLY A 215 -3.97 -9.32 -2.10
N LEU A 216 -4.82 -8.52 -2.74
CA LEU A 216 -6.22 -8.41 -2.34
C LEU A 216 -7.00 -9.71 -2.54
N LEU A 217 -6.80 -10.46 -3.63
CA LEU A 217 -7.42 -11.78 -3.78
C LEU A 217 -7.11 -12.70 -2.59
N VAL A 218 -5.85 -12.67 -2.11
CA VAL A 218 -5.46 -13.42 -0.90
C VAL A 218 -6.12 -12.85 0.35
N ASP A 219 -6.13 -11.52 0.51
CA ASP A 219 -6.71 -10.86 1.69
C ASP A 219 -8.23 -11.06 1.81
N PHE A 220 -8.95 -11.19 0.69
CA PHE A 220 -10.39 -11.51 0.63
C PHE A 220 -10.69 -13.03 0.58
N GLY A 221 -9.68 -13.90 0.68
CA GLY A 221 -9.88 -15.35 0.71
C GLY A 221 -10.28 -15.97 -0.63
N LEU A 222 -10.10 -15.27 -1.76
CA LEU A 222 -10.42 -15.74 -3.11
C LEU A 222 -9.26 -16.61 -3.66
N LEU A 223 -8.93 -17.69 -2.94
CA LEU A 223 -7.66 -18.42 -3.12
C LEU A 223 -7.54 -19.14 -4.48
N ASN A 224 -8.64 -19.67 -5.02
CA ASN A 224 -8.65 -20.31 -6.34
C ASN A 224 -8.39 -19.27 -7.44
N GLU A 225 -9.10 -18.14 -7.40
CA GLU A 225 -8.89 -17.03 -8.33
C GLU A 225 -7.46 -16.49 -8.20
N ALA A 226 -6.93 -16.36 -6.98
CA ALA A 226 -5.56 -15.94 -6.72
C ALA A 226 -4.53 -16.87 -7.38
N ALA A 227 -4.74 -18.19 -7.32
CA ALA A 227 -3.84 -19.18 -7.92
C ALA A 227 -3.84 -19.12 -9.46
N GLU A 228 -5.02 -19.01 -10.07
CA GLU A 228 -5.17 -18.86 -11.51
C GLU A 228 -4.58 -17.54 -12.00
N PHE A 229 -4.89 -16.44 -11.30
CA PHE A 229 -4.38 -15.11 -11.61
C PHE A 229 -2.86 -15.07 -11.50
N ALA A 230 -2.28 -15.60 -10.42
CA ALA A 230 -0.82 -15.67 -10.25
C ALA A 230 -0.15 -16.42 -11.40
N THR A 231 -0.70 -17.56 -11.81
CA THR A 231 -0.17 -18.38 -12.91
C THR A 231 -0.21 -17.61 -14.24
N ARG A 232 -1.31 -16.89 -14.48
CA ARG A 232 -1.50 -16.05 -15.68
C ARG A 232 -0.50 -14.88 -15.71
N VAL A 233 -0.32 -14.18 -14.60
CA VAL A 233 0.62 -13.07 -14.46
C VAL A 233 2.05 -13.54 -14.65
N GLU A 234 2.43 -14.66 -14.02
CA GLU A 234 3.76 -15.25 -14.21
C GLU A 234 4.03 -15.56 -15.68
N LYS A 235 3.12 -16.25 -16.38
CA LYS A 235 3.26 -16.54 -17.81
C LYS A 235 3.44 -15.28 -18.67
N LYS A 236 2.82 -14.16 -18.27
CA LYS A 236 2.88 -12.90 -19.01
C LYS A 236 4.19 -12.15 -18.76
N PHE A 237 4.61 -12.05 -17.50
CA PHE A 237 5.73 -11.21 -17.05
C PHE A 237 7.05 -11.96 -16.87
N ARG A 238 7.08 -13.28 -17.01
CA ARG A 238 8.29 -14.10 -16.99
C ARG A 238 8.63 -14.65 -18.38
N LYS A 239 9.92 -14.67 -18.72
CA LYS A 239 10.46 -15.36 -19.92
C LYS A 239 11.76 -16.08 -19.52
N GLY A 240 11.74 -17.41 -19.48
CA GLY A 240 12.83 -18.19 -18.92
C GLY A 240 13.05 -17.84 -17.44
N ASP A 241 14.28 -17.48 -17.08
CA ASP A 241 14.64 -17.07 -15.72
C ASP A 241 14.51 -15.56 -15.48
N HIS A 242 13.98 -14.83 -16.46
CA HIS A 242 13.85 -13.38 -16.37
C HIS A 242 12.42 -12.95 -16.09
N TRP A 243 12.30 -12.06 -15.11
CA TRP A 243 11.08 -11.32 -14.81
C TRP A 243 11.15 -9.92 -15.39
N TYR A 244 10.00 -9.33 -15.67
CA TYR A 244 9.88 -8.00 -16.25
C TYR A 244 8.83 -7.21 -15.47
N CYS A 245 9.06 -5.92 -15.26
CA CYS A 245 8.13 -5.08 -14.49
C CYS A 245 6.97 -4.54 -15.34
N ARG A 246 7.18 -4.32 -16.64
CA ARG A 246 6.19 -3.63 -17.48
C ARG A 246 6.11 -4.23 -18.86
N ILE A 247 4.94 -4.07 -19.47
CA ILE A 247 4.69 -4.42 -20.86
C ILE A 247 4.08 -3.21 -21.57
N ASP A 248 4.72 -2.78 -22.65
CA ASP A 248 4.26 -1.62 -23.42
C ASP A 248 3.05 -1.93 -24.33
N ILE A 249 2.50 -0.89 -24.94
CA ILE A 249 1.38 -1.01 -25.89
C ILE A 249 1.69 -1.88 -27.11
N LEU A 250 2.98 -2.09 -27.44
CA LEU A 250 3.45 -2.97 -28.51
C LEU A 250 3.74 -4.41 -28.02
N GLY A 251 3.48 -4.69 -26.74
CA GLY A 251 3.71 -6.00 -26.13
C GLY A 251 5.17 -6.28 -25.75
N ARG A 252 6.07 -5.29 -25.82
CA ARG A 252 7.48 -5.45 -25.44
C ARG A 252 7.62 -5.43 -23.93
N ARG A 253 8.51 -6.26 -23.40
CA ARG A 253 8.75 -6.39 -21.96
C ARG A 253 9.92 -5.49 -21.52
N TRP A 254 9.73 -4.79 -20.40
CA TRP A 254 10.66 -3.80 -19.87
C TRP A 254 11.00 -4.08 -18.40
N GLY A 255 12.14 -3.56 -17.93
CA GLY A 255 12.58 -3.73 -16.54
C GLY A 255 12.98 -5.17 -16.20
N ARG A 256 13.80 -5.78 -17.07
CA ARG A 256 14.32 -7.14 -16.84
C ARG A 256 15.00 -7.23 -15.48
N ASN A 257 14.50 -8.11 -14.61
CA ASN A 257 14.99 -8.37 -13.26
C ASN A 257 15.15 -7.10 -12.41
N PHE A 258 14.37 -6.05 -12.69
CA PHE A 258 14.31 -4.87 -11.87
C PHE A 258 13.45 -5.17 -10.64
N LEU A 259 14.08 -5.72 -9.59
CA LEU A 259 13.39 -6.35 -8.46
C LEU A 259 12.41 -5.41 -7.72
N ARG A 260 12.78 -4.13 -7.63
CA ARG A 260 11.91 -3.00 -7.23
C ARG A 260 11.24 -2.43 -8.48
N TRP A 261 10.06 -1.84 -8.51
CA TRP A 261 8.81 -2.25 -7.91
C TRP A 261 8.12 -3.30 -8.79
N GLY A 262 7.12 -4.01 -8.27
CA GLY A 262 6.35 -5.02 -9.01
C GLY A 262 6.85 -6.46 -8.87
N ILE A 263 8.11 -6.77 -9.21
CA ILE A 263 8.63 -8.16 -9.17
C ILE A 263 8.64 -8.72 -7.75
N VAL A 264 9.32 -8.06 -6.81
CA VAL A 264 9.38 -8.50 -5.41
C VAL A 264 8.00 -8.47 -4.74
N PRO A 265 7.16 -7.42 -4.91
CA PRO A 265 5.78 -7.45 -4.44
C PRO A 265 4.98 -8.65 -4.96
N PHE A 266 5.12 -8.99 -6.24
CA PHE A 266 4.44 -10.15 -6.82
C PHE A 266 4.92 -11.46 -6.18
N TRP A 267 6.23 -11.64 -6.03
CA TRP A 267 6.79 -12.82 -5.35
C TRP A 267 6.33 -12.91 -3.90
N TYR A 268 6.27 -11.79 -3.19
CA TYR A 268 5.77 -11.72 -1.83
C TYR A 268 4.32 -12.21 -1.74
N HIS A 269 3.42 -11.68 -2.58
CA HIS A 269 2.02 -12.13 -2.58
C HIS A 269 1.86 -13.58 -3.06
N ARG A 270 2.72 -14.05 -3.97
CA ARG A 270 2.76 -15.45 -4.38
C ARG A 270 3.17 -16.37 -3.22
N ALA A 271 4.16 -15.96 -2.43
CA ALA A 271 4.59 -16.67 -1.24
C ALA A 271 3.49 -16.68 -0.16
N ARG A 272 2.81 -15.53 0.05
CA ARG A 272 1.62 -15.45 0.92
C ARG A 272 0.54 -16.45 0.51
N LEU A 273 0.18 -16.48 -0.78
CA LEU A 273 -0.80 -17.43 -1.30
C LEU A 273 -0.36 -18.89 -1.07
N GLY A 274 0.93 -19.21 -1.29
CA GLY A 274 1.47 -20.54 -1.05
C GLY A 274 1.31 -21.01 0.39
N ARG A 275 1.57 -20.12 1.37
CA ARG A 275 1.40 -20.41 2.80
C ARG A 275 -0.06 -20.67 3.17
N VAL A 276 -1.00 -19.91 2.60
CA VAL A 276 -2.43 -20.09 2.88
C VAL A 276 -2.99 -21.36 2.24
N LEU A 277 -2.50 -21.76 1.06
CA LEU A 277 -2.90 -23.00 0.38
C LEU A 277 -2.32 -24.27 1.02
N LYS A 278 -1.20 -24.15 1.76
CA LYS A 278 -0.54 -25.27 2.46
C LYS A 278 -0.22 -24.87 3.90
N PRO A 279 -1.22 -24.78 4.78
CA PRO A 279 -0.97 -24.49 6.19
C PRO A 279 -0.30 -25.71 6.84
N GLY A 280 1.01 -25.64 7.09
CA GLY A 280 1.75 -26.69 7.81
C GLY A 280 3.09 -27.16 7.24
N ILE A 281 3.74 -26.39 6.36
CA ILE A 281 5.18 -26.50 6.08
C ILE A 281 5.87 -25.22 6.54
#